data_AF-A0A0C3Q6M8-F1
#
_entry.id   AF-A0A0C3Q6M8-F1
#
_cell.length_a   1.000
_cell.length_b   1.000
_cell.length_c   1.000
_cell.angle_alpha   90.00
_cell.angle_beta   90.00
_cell.angle_gamma   90.00
#
_symmetry.space_group_name_H-M   'P 1'
#
loop_
_entity.id
_entity.type
_entity.pdbx_description
1 polymer ?
#
loop_
_entity_poly.entity_id
_entity_poly.type
_entity_poly.pdbx_seq_one_letter_code
_entity_poly.pdbx_strand_id
1 'polypeptide(L)'
;EIYARIDDDQGRANTIEGLGDVYRAQSRYTDAEESYTRAQEMYARIGDDLGRVNTILGLGHVYRAQCRHTEAEESYTRVQEIYVRLGDTLGQANTLRCLGHLHPKQARGTEAVPFYSKARDLYSQIGNSRGENLAST
;
A
#
# COMPACT_ATOMS: atom_id res chain seq x y z
N GLU A 1 -13.46 27.87 -11.40
CA GLU A 1 -12.20 27.55 -12.11
C GLU A 1 -11.26 26.67 -11.28
N ILE A 2 -10.95 27.00 -10.02
CA ILE A 2 -10.06 26.20 -9.15
C ILE A 2 -10.54 24.75 -8.95
N TYR A 3 -11.84 24.52 -8.70
CA TYR A 3 -12.39 23.17 -8.52
C TYR A 3 -12.23 22.27 -9.76
N ALA A 4 -12.44 22.81 -10.96
CA ALA A 4 -12.30 22.05 -12.20
C ALA A 4 -10.84 21.64 -12.46
N ARG A 5 -9.87 22.48 -12.05
CA ARG A 5 -8.45 22.15 -12.14
C ARG A 5 -8.03 21.05 -11.16
N ILE A 6 -8.56 21.08 -9.93
CA ILE A 6 -8.28 20.02 -8.94
C ILE A 6 -8.85 18.68 -9.41
N ASP A 7 -10.06 18.67 -9.97
CA ASP A 7 -10.70 17.46 -10.50
C ASP A 7 -9.91 16.86 -11.69
N ASP A 8 -9.43 17.73 -12.60
CA ASP A 8 -8.54 17.32 -13.70
C ASP A 8 -7.21 16.76 -13.18
N ASP A 9 -6.58 17.43 -12.22
CA ASP A 9 -5.32 16.97 -11.62
C ASP A 9 -5.49 15.64 -10.86
N GLN A 10 -6.62 15.43 -10.18
CA GLN A 10 -6.98 14.15 -9.56
C GLN A 10 -7.12 13.05 -10.61
N GLY A 11 -7.90 13.29 -11.67
CA GLY A 11 -8.08 12.31 -12.77
C GLY A 11 -6.77 11.93 -13.45
N ARG A 12 -5.88 12.91 -13.66
CA ARG A 12 -4.54 12.70 -14.20
C ARG A 12 -3.66 11.89 -13.25
N ALA A 13 -3.69 12.17 -11.95
CA ALA A 13 -2.95 11.40 -10.94
C ALA A 13 -3.39 9.93 -10.92
N ASN A 14 -4.71 9.68 -10.87
CA ASN A 14 -5.29 8.35 -10.92
C ASN A 14 -4.87 7.58 -12.19
N THR A 15 -4.83 8.27 -13.34
CA THR A 15 -4.43 7.66 -14.61
C THR A 15 -2.97 7.22 -14.60
N ILE A 16 -2.08 8.06 -14.05
CA ILE A 16 -0.64 7.77 -13.96
C ILE A 16 -0.39 6.64 -12.95
N GLU A 17 -1.08 6.61 -11.82
CA GLU A 17 -1.03 5.50 -10.88
C GLU A 17 -1.42 4.18 -11.57
N GLY A 18 -2.52 4.18 -12.33
CA GLY A 18 -2.96 3.02 -13.10
C GLY A 18 -1.94 2.55 -14.14
N LEU A 19 -1.20 3.48 -14.79
CA LEU A 19 -0.06 3.11 -15.64
C LEU A 19 1.05 2.42 -14.84
N GLY A 20 1.33 2.90 -13.62
CA GLY A 20 2.25 2.24 -12.70
C GLY A 20 1.83 0.80 -12.37
N ASP A 21 0.55 0.54 -12.15
CA ASP A 21 0.02 -0.80 -11.94
C ASP A 21 0.20 -1.69 -13.17
N VAL A 22 -0.11 -1.17 -14.37
CA VAL A 22 0.06 -1.88 -15.64
C VAL A 22 1.54 -2.22 -15.87
N TYR A 23 2.45 -1.27 -15.70
CA TYR A 23 3.88 -1.51 -15.87
C TYR A 23 4.42 -2.50 -14.86
N ARG A 24 3.99 -2.43 -13.59
CA ARG A 24 4.35 -3.43 -12.58
C ARG A 24 3.89 -4.83 -12.98
N ALA A 25 2.65 -4.97 -13.46
CA ALA A 25 2.11 -6.26 -13.92
C ALA A 25 2.89 -6.81 -15.14
N GLN A 26 3.41 -5.92 -15.99
CA GLN A 26 4.28 -6.27 -17.12
C GLN A 26 5.75 -6.50 -16.71
N SER A 27 6.09 -6.44 -15.42
CA SER A 27 7.47 -6.49 -14.90
C SER A 27 8.38 -5.36 -15.42
N ARG A 28 7.78 -4.26 -15.91
CA ARG A 28 8.46 -3.03 -16.33
C ARG A 28 8.67 -2.12 -15.13
N TYR A 29 9.55 -2.55 -14.22
CA TYR A 29 9.65 -1.97 -12.89
C TYR A 29 10.15 -0.52 -12.86
N THR A 30 11.07 -0.13 -13.75
CA THR A 30 11.54 1.26 -13.85
C THR A 30 10.42 2.21 -14.29
N ASP A 31 9.64 1.82 -15.31
CA ASP A 31 8.49 2.61 -15.78
C ASP A 31 7.40 2.71 -14.70
N ALA A 32 7.20 1.63 -13.94
CA ALA A 32 6.28 1.60 -12.81
C ALA A 32 6.70 2.56 -11.70
N GLU A 33 7.99 2.53 -11.32
CA GLU A 33 8.57 3.43 -10.30
C GLU A 33 8.42 4.90 -10.69
N GLU A 34 8.72 5.25 -11.94
CA GLU A 34 8.53 6.61 -12.46
C GLU A 34 7.05 7.03 -12.38
N SER A 35 6.14 6.14 -12.81
CA SER A 35 4.71 6.41 -12.81
C SER A 35 4.18 6.64 -11.39
N TYR A 36 4.48 5.76 -10.44
CA TYR A 36 4.04 5.93 -9.05
C TYR A 36 4.62 7.19 -8.41
N THR A 37 5.90 7.50 -8.65
CA THR A 37 6.54 8.71 -8.11
C THR A 37 5.85 9.97 -8.61
N ARG A 38 5.57 10.03 -9.92
CA ARG A 38 4.86 11.16 -10.53
C ARG A 38 3.44 11.30 -10.01
N ALA A 39 2.70 10.19 -9.88
CA ALA A 39 1.37 10.21 -9.29
C ALA A 39 1.40 10.70 -7.83
N GLN A 40 2.38 10.23 -7.04
CA GLN A 40 2.57 10.65 -5.65
C GLN A 40 2.79 12.16 -5.53
N GLU A 41 3.61 12.76 -6.40
CA GLU A 41 3.81 14.21 -6.45
C GLU A 41 2.52 14.97 -6.76
N MET A 42 1.70 14.46 -7.68
CA MET A 42 0.43 15.08 -8.03
C MET A 42 -0.56 15.01 -6.86
N TYR A 43 -0.71 13.83 -6.25
CA TYR A 43 -1.54 13.66 -5.05
C TYR A 43 -1.08 14.57 -3.90
N ALA A 44 0.23 14.74 -3.71
CA ALA A 44 0.76 15.69 -2.73
C ALA A 44 0.40 17.14 -3.02
N ARG A 45 0.36 17.57 -4.29
CA ARG A 45 -0.02 18.94 -4.67
C ARG A 45 -1.50 19.23 -4.43
N ILE A 46 -2.36 18.23 -4.63
CA ILE A 46 -3.82 18.37 -4.44
C ILE A 46 -4.30 17.98 -3.04
N GLY A 47 -3.41 17.49 -2.18
CA GLY A 47 -3.72 17.12 -0.80
C GLY A 47 -4.45 15.78 -0.65
N ASP A 48 -4.34 14.88 -1.63
CA ASP A 48 -4.93 13.54 -1.56
C ASP A 48 -3.97 12.58 -0.84
N ASP A 49 -4.16 12.44 0.46
CA ASP A 49 -3.34 11.54 1.27
C ASP A 49 -3.59 10.05 0.95
N LEU A 50 -4.78 9.69 0.45
CA LEU A 50 -5.09 8.30 0.11
C LEU A 50 -4.38 7.89 -1.18
N GLY A 51 -4.41 8.74 -2.22
CA GLY A 51 -3.63 8.54 -3.43
C GLY A 51 -2.13 8.45 -3.15
N ARG A 52 -1.62 9.26 -2.22
CA ARG A 52 -0.21 9.17 -1.76
C ARG A 52 0.10 7.84 -1.08
N VAL A 53 -0.81 7.31 -0.27
CA VAL A 53 -0.64 5.98 0.37
C VAL A 53 -0.58 4.88 -0.69
N ASN A 54 -1.49 4.90 -1.66
CA ASN A 54 -1.56 3.88 -2.71
C ASN A 54 -0.30 3.87 -3.56
N THR A 55 0.24 5.04 -3.91
CA THR A 55 1.49 5.16 -4.67
C THR A 55 2.70 4.65 -3.89
N ILE A 56 2.80 4.92 -2.58
CA ILE A 56 3.87 4.35 -1.72
C ILE A 56 3.74 2.82 -1.65
N LEU A 57 2.52 2.29 -1.53
CA LEU A 57 2.29 0.84 -1.54
C LEU A 57 2.69 0.22 -2.89
N GLY A 58 2.36 0.90 -4.00
CA GLY A 58 2.77 0.54 -5.35
C GLY A 58 4.29 0.47 -5.50
N LEU A 59 5.02 1.49 -5.03
CA LEU A 59 6.49 1.52 -4.99
C LEU A 59 7.06 0.38 -4.15
N GLY A 60 6.50 0.13 -2.96
CA GLY A 60 6.90 -1.00 -2.12
C GLY A 60 6.77 -2.35 -2.83
N HIS A 61 5.74 -2.54 -3.67
CA HIS A 61 5.59 -3.75 -4.49
C HIS A 61 6.64 -3.83 -5.59
N VAL A 62 6.95 -2.70 -6.25
CA VAL A 62 8.00 -2.61 -7.29
C VAL A 62 9.37 -2.94 -6.70
N TYR A 63 9.76 -2.31 -5.58
CA TYR A 63 11.02 -2.58 -4.90
C TYR A 63 11.15 -4.04 -4.46
N ARG A 64 10.07 -4.63 -3.92
CA ARG A 64 10.06 -6.05 -3.58
C ARG A 64 10.33 -6.93 -4.80
N ALA A 65 9.69 -6.63 -5.94
CA ALA A 65 9.84 -7.40 -7.17
C ALA A 65 11.25 -7.27 -7.78
N GLN A 66 11.95 -6.17 -7.51
CA GLN A 66 13.36 -5.94 -7.88
C GLN A 66 14.36 -6.44 -6.82
N CYS A 67 13.91 -7.15 -5.77
CA CYS A 67 14.74 -7.58 -4.63
C CYS A 67 15.39 -6.42 -3.84
N ARG A 68 14.89 -5.18 -3.98
CA ARG A 68 15.26 -4.00 -3.18
C ARG A 68 14.54 -4.04 -1.84
N HIS A 69 14.92 -4.99 -0.99
CA HIS A 69 14.15 -5.33 0.23
C HIS A 69 14.10 -4.19 1.26
N THR A 70 15.20 -3.45 1.45
CA THR A 70 15.24 -2.30 2.37
C THR A 70 14.25 -1.21 1.97
N GLU A 71 14.23 -0.82 0.70
CA GLU A 71 13.34 0.23 0.19
C GLU A 71 11.87 -0.22 0.20
N ALA A 72 11.62 -1.51 -0.02
CA ALA A 72 10.30 -2.10 0.15
C ALA A 72 9.83 -2.06 1.61
N GLU A 73 10.72 -2.39 2.56
CA GLU A 73 10.44 -2.37 4.00
C GLU A 73 10.11 -0.95 4.48
N GLU A 74 10.89 0.04 4.07
CA GLU A 74 10.62 1.45 4.37
C GLU A 74 9.26 1.91 3.83
N SER A 75 8.95 1.54 2.58
CA SER A 75 7.68 1.89 1.93
C SER A 75 6.48 1.29 2.67
N TYR A 76 6.53 -0.01 2.97
CA TYR A 76 5.44 -0.66 3.70
C TYR A 76 5.33 -0.17 5.15
N THR A 77 6.44 0.09 5.83
CA THR A 77 6.42 0.63 7.21
C THR A 77 5.72 1.98 7.26
N ARG A 78 6.03 2.86 6.31
CA ARG A 78 5.37 4.17 6.20
C ARG A 78 3.86 4.04 5.94
N VAL A 79 3.45 3.12 5.06
CA VAL A 79 2.02 2.84 4.80
C VAL A 79 1.34 2.28 6.04
N GLN A 80 2.01 1.39 6.78
CA GLN A 80 1.51 0.83 8.03
C GLN A 80 1.21 1.91 9.07
N GLU A 81 2.12 2.87 9.26
CA GLU A 81 1.92 4.01 10.16
C GLU A 81 0.72 4.87 9.76
N ILE A 82 0.49 5.05 8.46
CA ILE A 82 -0.67 5.80 7.96
C ILE A 82 -1.96 5.04 8.27
N TYR A 83 -2.04 3.75 7.94
CA TYR A 83 -3.24 2.95 8.22
C TYR A 83 -3.55 2.80 9.71
N VAL A 84 -2.52 2.77 10.57
CA VAL A 84 -2.71 2.83 12.03
C VAL A 84 -3.37 4.14 12.44
N ARG A 85 -2.89 5.29 11.94
CA ARG A 85 -3.46 6.61 12.24
C ARG A 85 -4.88 6.77 11.71
N LEU A 86 -5.20 6.18 10.57
CA LEU A 86 -6.54 6.22 9.96
C LEU A 86 -7.50 5.19 10.54
N GLY A 87 -7.04 4.25 11.36
CA GLY A 87 -7.86 3.15 11.87
C GLY A 87 -8.24 2.10 10.82
N ASP A 88 -7.61 2.12 9.63
CA ASP A 88 -7.88 1.15 8.56
C ASP A 88 -7.28 -0.22 8.91
N THR A 89 -8.09 -1.06 9.53
CA THR A 89 -7.68 -2.38 10.01
C THR A 89 -7.34 -3.32 8.85
N LEU A 90 -8.01 -3.18 7.69
CA LEU A 90 -7.76 -4.02 6.52
C LEU A 90 -6.44 -3.63 5.84
N GLY A 91 -6.20 -2.32 5.68
CA GLY A 91 -4.95 -1.77 5.17
C GLY A 91 -3.75 -2.18 6.04
N GLN A 92 -3.91 -2.15 7.36
CA GLN A 92 -2.91 -2.65 8.32
C GLN A 92 -2.61 -4.13 8.11
N ALA A 93 -3.63 -4.99 8.05
CA ALA A 93 -3.45 -6.43 7.87
C ALA A 93 -2.72 -6.77 6.56
N ASN A 94 -3.10 -6.10 5.46
CA ASN A 94 -2.49 -6.28 4.15
C ASN A 94 -1.01 -5.88 4.14
N THR A 95 -0.68 -4.73 4.74
CA THR A 95 0.69 -4.19 4.78
C THR A 95 1.60 -5.02 5.66
N LEU A 96 1.12 -5.47 6.84
CA LEU A 96 1.85 -6.40 7.71
C LEU A 96 2.17 -7.72 7.00
N ARG A 97 1.25 -8.25 6.19
CA ARG A 97 1.52 -9.43 5.37
C ARG A 97 2.64 -9.17 4.35
N CYS A 98 2.67 -7.99 3.72
CA CYS A 98 3.76 -7.61 2.80
C CYS A 98 5.11 -7.52 3.51
N LEU A 99 5.16 -6.93 4.72
CA LEU A 99 6.37 -6.92 5.56
C LEU A 99 6.82 -8.34 5.92
N GLY A 100 5.90 -9.21 6.31
CA GLY A 100 6.21 -10.63 6.57
C GLY A 100 6.82 -11.36 5.36
N HIS A 101 6.45 -10.99 4.13
CA HIS A 101 7.04 -11.57 2.91
C HIS A 101 8.47 -11.10 2.64
N LEU A 102 8.89 -9.94 3.16
CA LEU A 102 10.24 -9.40 2.96
C LEU A 102 11.31 -10.12 3.78
N HIS A 103 10.95 -10.78 4.88
CA HIS A 103 11.88 -11.51 5.75
C HIS A 103 11.69 -13.04 5.61
N PRO A 104 12.15 -13.68 4.51
CA PRO A 104 12.00 -15.11 4.35
C PRO A 104 12.78 -15.88 5.43
N LYS A 105 12.24 -17.07 5.77
CA LYS A 105 12.69 -17.98 6.84
C LYS A 105 14.18 -18.34 6.84
N GLN A 106 14.93 -18.04 5.77
CA GLN A 106 16.32 -18.46 5.59
C GLN A 106 17.37 -17.40 5.94
N ALA A 107 16.99 -16.16 6.27
CA ALA A 107 17.94 -15.13 6.72
C ALA A 107 17.69 -14.57 8.14
N ARG A 108 16.47 -14.68 8.69
CA ARG A 108 16.09 -14.38 10.10
C ARG A 108 14.66 -14.87 10.37
N GLY A 109 14.44 -16.18 10.44
CA GLY A 109 13.11 -16.77 10.59
C GLY A 109 12.27 -16.32 11.81
N THR A 110 12.85 -15.54 12.71
CA THR A 110 12.20 -14.95 13.89
C THR A 110 11.51 -13.61 13.62
N GLU A 111 11.91 -12.84 12.60
CA GLU A 111 11.41 -11.47 12.36
C GLU A 111 10.08 -11.45 11.59
N ALA A 112 9.80 -12.44 10.72
CA ALA A 112 8.55 -12.50 9.95
C ALA A 112 7.32 -12.99 10.73
N VAL A 113 7.53 -13.87 11.71
CA VAL A 113 6.46 -14.47 12.54
C VAL A 113 5.56 -13.43 13.20
N PRO A 114 6.08 -12.37 13.86
CA PRO A 114 5.22 -11.35 14.47
C PRO A 114 4.35 -10.61 13.45
N PHE A 115 4.87 -10.34 12.24
CA PHE A 115 4.11 -9.67 11.19
C PHE A 115 2.91 -10.50 10.71
N TYR A 116 3.12 -11.78 10.41
CA TYR A 116 2.03 -12.67 10.00
C TYR A 116 1.01 -12.91 11.10
N SER A 117 1.48 -13.07 12.35
CA SER A 117 0.58 -13.28 13.49
C SER A 117 -0.34 -12.07 13.68
N LYS A 118 0.23 -10.87 13.68
CA LYS A 118 -0.54 -9.62 13.79
C LYS A 118 -1.50 -9.42 12.62
N ALA A 119 -1.08 -9.71 11.39
CA ALA A 119 -1.96 -9.64 10.21
C ALA A 119 -3.16 -10.59 10.33
N ARG A 120 -2.93 -11.84 10.75
CA ARG A 120 -3.98 -12.84 10.96
C ARG A 120 -4.99 -12.39 12.02
N ASP A 121 -4.50 -11.86 13.14
CA ASP A 121 -5.37 -11.45 14.23
C ASP A 121 -6.27 -10.28 13.80
N LEU A 122 -5.74 -9.33 13.02
CA LEU A 122 -6.53 -8.24 12.42
C LEU A 122 -7.57 -8.75 11.41
N TYR A 123 -7.22 -9.69 10.53
CA TYR A 123 -8.20 -10.30 9.63
C TYR A 123 -9.34 -11.01 10.40
N SER A 124 -9.02 -11.69 11.50
CA SER A 124 -10.02 -12.34 12.36
C SER A 124 -10.96 -11.34 13.00
N GLN A 125 -10.45 -10.19 13.48
CA GLN A 125 -11.28 -9.12 14.05
C GLN A 125 -12.29 -8.61 13.02
N ILE A 126 -11.84 -8.30 11.80
CA ILE A 126 -12.70 -7.84 10.70
C ILE A 126 -13.80 -8.86 10.37
N GLY A 127 -13.44 -10.15 10.33
CA GLY A 127 -14.38 -11.25 10.06
C GLY A 127 -15.48 -11.35 11.13
N ASN A 128 -15.11 -11.25 12.41
CA ASN A 128 -16.05 -11.32 13.52
C ASN A 128 -17.02 -10.12 13.51
N SER A 129 -16.53 -8.90 13.29
CA SER A 129 -17.37 -7.70 13.20
C SER A 129 -18.40 -7.78 12.06
N ARG A 130 -18.05 -8.41 10.94
CA ARG A 130 -19.00 -8.63 9.82
C ARG A 130 -20.06 -9.68 10.17
N GLY A 131 -19.68 -10.73 10.89
CA GLY A 131 -20.60 -11.76 11.36
C GLY A 131 -21.62 -11.24 12.38
N GLU A 132 -21.19 -10.41 13.33
CA GLU A 132 -22.08 -9.80 14.34
C GLU A 132 -23.10 -8.83 13.73
N ASN A 133 -22.69 -8.03 12.74
CA ASN A 133 -23.59 -7.12 12.04
C ASN A 133 -24.66 -7.86 11.21
N LEU A 134 -24.31 -8.98 10.56
CA LEU A 134 -25.27 -9.79 9.81
C LEU A 134 -26.22 -10.59 10.70
N ALA A 135 -25.80 -10.95 11.92
CA ALA A 135 -26.65 -11.62 12.90
C ALA A 135 -27.63 -10.68 13.62
N SER A 136 -27.42 -9.36 13.51
CA SER A 136 -28.21 -8.32 14.21
C SER A 136 -29.22 -7.59 13.32
N THR A 137 -29.38 -7.99 12.05
CA THR A 137 -30.37 -7.48 11.07
C THR A 137 -31.40 -8.54 10.72
#